data_AF-A0A6C0IK13-F1
#
_entry.id   AF-A0A6C0IK13-F1
#
_cell.length_a   1.000
_cell.length_b   1.000
_cell.length_c   1.000
_cell.angle_alpha   90.00
_cell.angle_beta   90.00
_cell.angle_gamma   90.00
#
_symmetry.space_group_name_H-M   'P 1'
#
loop_
_entity.id
_entity.type
_entity.pdbx_description
1 polymer ?
#
loop_
_entity_poly.entity_id
_entity_poly.type
_entity_poly.pdbx_seq_one_letter_code
_entity_poly.pdbx_strand_id
1 'polypeptide(L)'
;MSNTQIYQLHKTYNLLYHSNVDYGSNINAMQTPVRLHIEEQKTRNMLSDLENKIAKWTQVAQDRHYDEECPICYEGIRINNYIVPSCGHKICLGCYKSCILSKSPCANNCCLCKGTIL
;
A
#
# COMPACT_ATOMS: atom_id res chain seq x y z
N MET A 1 14.47 -57.37 24.71
CA MET A 1 14.84 -55.95 24.52
C MET A 1 16.35 -55.86 24.50
N SER A 2 16.95 -55.16 23.53
CA SER A 2 18.42 -55.09 23.42
C SER A 2 18.99 -54.15 24.48
N ASN A 3 20.23 -54.41 24.93
CA ASN A 3 20.92 -53.56 25.92
C ASN A 3 20.98 -52.08 25.49
N THR A 4 20.98 -51.83 24.18
CA THR A 4 20.90 -50.49 23.60
C THR A 4 19.57 -49.79 23.91
N GLN A 5 18.45 -50.51 23.88
CA GLN A 5 17.13 -49.93 24.18
C GLN A 5 17.00 -49.55 25.65
N ILE A 6 17.54 -50.37 26.56
CA ILE A 6 17.56 -50.10 28.00
C ILE A 6 18.44 -48.89 28.31
N TYR A 7 19.60 -48.78 27.65
CA TYR A 7 20.47 -47.61 27.78
C TYR A 7 19.81 -46.33 27.29
N GLN A 8 19.11 -46.36 26.15
CA GLN A 8 18.40 -45.18 25.64
C GLN A 8 17.26 -44.77 26.58
N LEU A 9 16.53 -45.73 27.16
CA LEU A 9 15.47 -45.47 28.15
C LEU A 9 16.03 -44.86 29.44
N HIS A 10 17.15 -45.35 29.95
CA HIS A 10 17.80 -44.76 31.12
C HIS A 10 18.34 -43.36 30.84
N LYS A 11 18.87 -43.13 29.64
CA LYS A 11 19.36 -41.82 29.21
C LYS A 11 18.21 -40.82 29.10
N THR A 12 17.08 -41.20 28.51
CA THR A 12 15.90 -40.33 28.42
C THR A 12 15.27 -40.08 29.79
N TYR A 13 15.18 -41.09 30.66
CA TYR A 13 14.68 -40.93 32.02
C TYR A 13 15.53 -39.93 32.81
N ASN A 14 16.86 -40.04 32.77
CA ASN A 14 17.75 -39.10 33.44
C ASN A 14 17.64 -37.67 32.91
N LEU A 15 17.47 -37.49 31.59
CA LEU A 15 17.26 -36.17 31.00
C LEU A 15 15.95 -35.53 31.45
N LEU A 16 14.89 -36.32 31.64
CA LEU A 16 13.58 -35.82 32.06
C LEU A 16 13.51 -35.55 33.57
N TYR A 17 14.20 -36.35 34.39
CA TYR A 17 14.09 -36.27 35.85
C TYR A 17 15.20 -35.47 36.55
N HIS A 18 16.40 -35.36 35.96
CA HIS A 18 17.50 -34.57 36.54
C HIS A 18 17.67 -33.18 35.94
N SER A 19 16.84 -32.77 34.97
CA SER A 19 16.81 -31.39 34.46
C SER A 19 16.04 -30.41 35.36
N ASN A 20 15.51 -30.86 36.49
CA ASN A 20 14.92 -30.00 37.53
C ASN A 20 15.94 -29.55 38.58
N VAL A 21 17.11 -29.07 38.15
CA VAL A 21 18.04 -28.32 39.00
C VAL A 21 18.16 -26.91 38.40
N ASP A 22 17.59 -25.94 39.13
CA ASP A 22 17.60 -24.49 38.90
C ASP A 22 16.94 -23.93 37.61
N TYR A 23 15.62 -24.08 37.51
CA TYR A 23 14.80 -23.36 36.52
C TYR A 23 14.21 -22.05 37.08
N GLY A 24 15.06 -21.22 37.70
CA GLY A 24 14.70 -19.85 38.13
C GLY A 24 15.21 -18.75 37.19
N SER A 25 16.24 -19.03 36.38
CA SER A 25 17.08 -17.96 35.81
C SER A 25 17.22 -17.94 34.29
N ASN A 26 16.72 -18.95 33.56
CA ASN A 26 17.04 -19.12 32.12
C ASN A 26 15.84 -19.07 31.16
N ILE A 27 14.63 -18.82 31.66
CA ILE A 27 13.43 -18.72 30.83
C ILE A 27 13.40 -17.39 30.05
N ASN A 28 13.88 -16.31 30.68
CA ASN A 28 13.92 -14.96 30.09
C ASN A 28 14.92 -14.84 28.93
N ALA A 29 16.03 -15.59 28.97
CA ALA A 29 17.13 -15.47 28.01
C ALA A 29 16.88 -16.21 26.67
N MET A 30 16.11 -17.31 26.66
CA MET A 30 15.65 -17.96 25.41
C MET A 30 14.38 -17.33 24.83
N GLN A 31 13.56 -16.67 25.66
CA GLN A 31 12.37 -15.96 25.18
C GLN A 31 12.70 -14.71 24.37
N THR A 32 13.83 -14.05 24.64
CA THR A 32 14.23 -12.82 23.93
C THR A 32 14.60 -13.05 22.46
N PRO A 33 15.46 -14.03 22.11
CA PRO A 33 15.84 -14.29 20.72
C PRO A 33 14.65 -14.72 19.84
N VAL A 34 13.78 -15.58 20.37
CA VAL A 34 12.58 -16.03 19.65
C VAL A 34 11.61 -14.87 19.43
N ARG A 35 11.42 -14.01 20.43
CA ARG A 35 10.56 -12.82 20.32
C ARG A 35 11.10 -11.82 19.29
N LEU A 36 12.41 -11.55 19.30
CA LEU A 36 13.06 -10.69 18.31
C LEU A 36 12.89 -11.25 16.90
N HIS A 37 13.08 -12.57 16.73
CA HIS A 37 12.86 -13.23 15.44
C HIS A 37 11.40 -13.08 14.94
N ILE A 38 10.42 -13.24 15.83
CA ILE A 38 8.99 -13.06 15.49
C ILE A 38 8.72 -11.60 15.07
N GLU A 39 9.27 -10.62 15.78
CA GLU A 39 9.11 -9.19 15.48
C GLU A 39 9.76 -8.83 14.12
N GLU A 40 10.95 -9.37 13.83
CA GLU A 40 11.59 -9.22 12.53
C GLU A 40 10.75 -9.83 11.39
N GLN A 41 10.22 -11.04 11.58
CA GLN A 41 9.36 -11.68 10.58
C GLN A 41 8.09 -10.85 10.32
N LYS A 42 7.45 -10.33 11.37
CA LYS A 42 6.29 -9.44 11.22
C LYS A 42 6.64 -8.19 10.42
N THR A 43 7.76 -7.57 10.75
CA THR A 43 8.24 -6.37 10.05
C THR A 43 8.51 -6.66 8.58
N ARG A 44 9.19 -7.78 8.28
CA ARG A 44 9.43 -8.24 6.91
C ARG A 44 8.12 -8.44 6.12
N ASN A 45 7.13 -9.09 6.73
CA ASN A 45 5.85 -9.33 6.08
C ASN A 45 5.10 -8.01 5.81
N MET A 46 5.09 -7.10 6.77
CA MET A 46 4.47 -5.78 6.59
C MET A 46 5.14 -4.97 5.47
N LEU A 47 6.46 -5.01 5.36
CA LEU A 47 7.20 -4.36 4.27
C LEU A 47 6.83 -4.94 2.91
N SER A 48 6.82 -6.28 2.80
CA SER A 48 6.39 -6.98 1.58
C SER A 48 4.95 -6.61 1.18
N ASP A 49 4.03 -6.56 2.14
CA ASP A 49 2.64 -6.13 1.87
C ASP A 49 2.56 -4.68 1.37
N LEU A 50 3.38 -3.78 1.90
CA LEU A 50 3.45 -2.39 1.44
C LEU A 50 4.03 -2.30 0.04
N GLU A 51 5.11 -3.02 -0.25
CA GLU A 51 5.70 -3.10 -1.59
C GLU A 51 4.69 -3.60 -2.62
N ASN A 52 3.94 -4.66 -2.28
CA ASN A 52 2.87 -5.19 -3.12
C ASN A 52 1.74 -4.18 -3.37
N LYS A 53 1.33 -3.43 -2.34
CA LYS A 53 0.33 -2.36 -2.48
C LYS A 53 0.82 -1.24 -3.37
N ILE A 54 2.07 -0.80 -3.20
CA ILE A 54 2.69 0.22 -4.05
C ILE A 54 2.73 -0.26 -5.50
N ALA A 55 3.23 -1.48 -5.75
CA ALA A 55 3.29 -2.07 -7.08
C ALA A 55 1.90 -2.12 -7.76
N LYS A 56 0.88 -2.57 -7.02
CA LYS A 56 -0.51 -2.58 -7.50
C LYS A 56 -1.04 -1.19 -7.82
N TRP A 57 -0.76 -0.19 -6.98
CA TRP A 57 -1.16 1.20 -7.23
C TRP A 57 -0.43 1.79 -8.43
N THR A 58 0.86 1.50 -8.63
CA THR A 58 1.61 1.97 -9.80
C THR A 58 1.15 1.33 -11.10
N GLN A 59 0.80 0.04 -11.10
CA GLN A 59 0.22 -0.63 -12.28
C GLN A 59 -1.17 -0.07 -12.62
N VAL A 60 -2.02 0.11 -11.61
CA VAL A 60 -3.34 0.73 -11.79
C VAL A 60 -3.23 2.20 -12.21
N ALA A 61 -2.15 2.91 -11.84
CA ALA A 61 -1.89 4.26 -12.32
C ALA A 61 -1.41 4.29 -13.78
N GLN A 62 -0.65 3.29 -14.24
CA GLN A 62 -0.26 3.16 -15.65
C GLN A 62 -1.44 2.80 -16.57
N ASP A 63 -2.40 2.00 -16.09
CA ASP A 63 -3.63 1.69 -16.85
C ASP A 63 -4.68 2.81 -16.82
N ARG A 64 -4.47 3.87 -16.04
CA ARG A 64 -5.33 5.05 -16.04
C ARG A 64 -4.87 6.05 -17.09
N HIS A 65 -5.13 5.74 -18.36
CA HIS A 65 -5.38 6.75 -19.40
C HIS A 65 -6.68 7.55 -19.14
N TYR A 66 -7.07 7.75 -17.87
CA TYR A 66 -8.28 8.49 -17.49
C TYR A 66 -8.14 10.01 -17.64
N ASP A 67 -6.93 10.50 -18.00
CA ASP A 67 -6.61 11.92 -18.13
C ASP A 67 -6.45 12.40 -19.58
N GLU A 68 -6.91 11.60 -20.55
CA GLU A 68 -6.82 11.91 -21.97
C GLU A 68 -8.15 12.27 -22.62
N GLU A 69 -9.27 12.42 -21.92
CA GLU A 69 -10.53 12.86 -22.56
C GLU A 69 -11.20 14.00 -21.81
N CYS A 70 -11.81 14.91 -22.56
CA CYS A 70 -12.55 16.01 -21.98
C CYS A 70 -13.88 15.52 -21.39
N PRO A 71 -14.21 15.83 -20.13
CA PRO A 71 -15.46 15.37 -19.51
C PRO A 71 -16.74 16.01 -20.08
N ILE A 72 -16.62 16.89 -21.08
CA ILE A 72 -17.73 17.61 -21.71
C ILE A 72 -17.99 17.07 -23.12
N CYS A 73 -16.95 16.96 -23.95
CA CYS A 73 -17.09 16.47 -25.34
C CYS A 73 -16.54 15.06 -25.56
N TYR A 74 -15.90 14.46 -24.56
CA TYR A 74 -15.23 13.15 -24.63
C TYR A 74 -14.12 13.06 -25.70
N GLU A 75 -13.64 14.20 -26.20
CA GLU A 75 -12.50 14.24 -27.12
C GLU A 75 -11.17 14.19 -26.37
N GLY A 76 -10.16 13.65 -27.06
CA GLY A 76 -8.78 13.55 -26.61
C GLY A 76 -8.16 14.86 -26.08
N ILE A 77 -7.82 14.94 -24.78
CA ILE A 77 -6.95 15.96 -24.18
C ILE A 77 -5.48 15.60 -24.42
N ARG A 78 -4.83 16.42 -25.24
CA ARG A 78 -3.40 16.42 -25.60
C ARG A 78 -2.69 17.60 -24.94
N ILE A 79 -1.36 17.59 -24.95
CA ILE A 79 -0.50 18.57 -24.25
C ILE A 79 -0.87 20.05 -24.54
N ASN A 80 -1.39 20.37 -25.74
CA ASN A 80 -1.63 21.75 -26.18
C ASN A 80 -3.11 22.13 -26.37
N ASN A 81 -4.07 21.30 -25.95
CA ASN A 81 -5.50 21.55 -26.20
C ASN A 81 -6.37 21.58 -24.93
N TYR A 82 -5.79 21.88 -23.76
CA TYR A 82 -6.55 21.98 -22.51
C TYR A 82 -6.19 23.22 -21.68
N ILE A 83 -7.03 23.50 -20.68
CA ILE A 83 -6.79 24.44 -19.60
C ILE A 83 -7.06 23.74 -18.26
N VAL A 84 -6.36 24.19 -17.22
CA VAL A 84 -6.60 23.81 -15.82
C VAL A 84 -6.76 25.09 -15.00
N PRO A 85 -7.99 25.50 -14.66
CA PRO A 85 -8.21 26.61 -13.74
C PRO A 85 -7.64 26.31 -12.35
N SER A 86 -7.61 27.31 -11.46
CA SER A 86 -7.15 27.18 -10.06
C SER A 86 -7.87 26.07 -9.27
N CYS A 87 -9.10 25.73 -9.65
CA CYS A 87 -9.85 24.61 -9.07
C CYS A 87 -9.35 23.21 -9.45
N GLY A 88 -8.37 23.10 -10.36
CA GLY A 88 -7.75 21.83 -10.75
C GLY A 88 -8.47 21.02 -11.83
N HIS A 89 -9.64 21.47 -12.30
CA HIS A 89 -10.43 20.74 -13.30
C HIS A 89 -9.87 20.90 -14.73
N LYS A 90 -9.47 19.79 -15.34
CA LYS A 90 -8.94 19.75 -16.71
C LYS A 90 -10.07 19.68 -17.75
N ILE A 91 -10.09 20.61 -18.71
CA ILE A 91 -11.07 20.65 -19.81
C ILE A 91 -10.40 21.07 -21.12
N CYS A 92 -10.93 20.63 -22.27
CA CYS A 92 -10.37 21.02 -23.56
C CYS A 92 -10.64 22.51 -23.86
N LEU A 93 -9.74 23.13 -24.63
CA LEU A 93 -9.85 24.54 -25.04
C LEU A 93 -11.13 24.79 -25.86
N GLY A 94 -11.62 23.80 -26.61
CA GLY A 94 -12.86 23.91 -27.38
C GLY A 94 -14.07 24.14 -26.48
N CYS A 95 -14.28 23.25 -25.50
CA CYS A 95 -15.37 23.38 -24.53
C CYS A 95 -15.21 24.63 -23.66
N TYR A 96 -13.98 24.97 -23.28
CA TYR A 96 -13.70 26.19 -22.52
C TYR A 96 -14.08 27.46 -23.30
N LYS A 97 -13.63 27.56 -24.56
CA LYS A 97 -13.94 28.67 -25.46
C LYS A 97 -15.45 28.79 -25.67
N SER A 98 -16.15 27.68 -25.91
CA SER A 98 -17.61 27.68 -26.06
C SER A 98 -18.32 28.19 -24.80
N CYS A 99 -17.81 27.86 -23.62
CA CYS A 99 -18.36 28.36 -22.36
C CYS A 99 -18.19 29.87 -22.22
N ILE A 100 -16.99 30.42 -22.50
CA ILE A 100 -16.74 31.87 -22.44
C ILE A 100 -17.60 32.62 -23.47
N LEU A 101 -17.70 32.10 -24.69
CA LEU A 101 -18.44 32.74 -25.79
C LEU A 101 -19.97 32.68 -25.62
N SER A 102 -20.47 31.85 -24.71
CA SER A 102 -21.93 31.68 -24.48
C SER A 102 -22.63 32.92 -23.90
N LYS A 103 -21.88 33.95 -23.47
CA LYS A 103 -22.39 35.15 -22.75
C LYS A 103 -23.22 34.81 -21.50
N SER A 104 -23.07 33.58 -20.98
CA SER A 104 -23.69 33.18 -19.72
C SER A 104 -23.11 33.99 -18.55
N PRO A 105 -23.90 34.33 -17.52
CA PRO A 105 -23.36 34.90 -16.28
C PRO A 105 -22.30 33.99 -15.62
N CYS A 106 -22.32 32.69 -15.92
CA CYS A 106 -21.36 31.72 -15.43
C CYS A 106 -20.17 31.48 -16.39
N ALA A 107 -19.99 32.32 -17.42
CA ALA A 107 -18.92 32.18 -18.41
C ALA A 107 -17.51 32.28 -17.80
N ASN A 108 -17.37 32.97 -16.67
CA ASN A 108 -16.12 33.05 -15.90
C ASN A 108 -15.97 31.94 -14.84
N ASN A 109 -16.83 30.91 -14.89
CA ASN A 109 -16.82 29.84 -13.91
C ASN A 109 -16.38 28.53 -14.56
N CYS A 110 -15.68 27.70 -13.79
CA CYS A 110 -15.27 26.37 -14.20
C CYS A 110 -16.50 25.58 -14.67
N CYS A 111 -16.40 24.95 -15.85
CA CYS A 111 -17.51 24.20 -16.41
C CYS A 111 -17.98 23.06 -15.49
N LEU A 112 -17.08 22.51 -14.66
CA LEU A 112 -17.33 21.36 -13.77
C LEU A 112 -17.80 21.78 -12.37
N CYS A 113 -17.02 22.58 -11.64
CA CYS A 113 -17.36 22.93 -10.25
C CYS A 113 -18.01 24.31 -10.07
N LYS A 114 -18.15 25.09 -11.14
CA LYS A 114 -18.68 26.47 -11.12
C LYS A 114 -17.89 27.46 -10.26
N GLY A 115 -16.69 27.12 -9.78
CA GLY A 115 -15.77 28.06 -9.14
C GLY A 115 -15.22 29.09 -10.13
N THR A 116 -14.96 30.31 -9.68
CA THR A 116 -14.41 31.38 -10.53
C THR A 116 -13.04 30.99 -11.08
N ILE A 117 -12.83 31.23 -12.37
CA ILE A 117 -11.58 30.89 -13.07
C ILE A 117 -10.54 32.02 -12.96
N LEU A 118 -11.00 33.28 -12.99
CA LEU A 118 -10.19 34.50 -12.83
C LEU A 118 -10.32 35.06 -11.41
#